data_AF-A0A0N9N9H3-F1
#
_entry.id   AF-A0A0N9N9H3-F1
#
_cell.length_a   1.000
_cell.length_b   1.000
_cell.length_c   1.000
_cell.angle_alpha   90.00
_cell.angle_beta   90.00
_cell.angle_gamma   90.00
#
_symmetry.space_group_name_H-M   'P 1'
#
loop_
_entity.id
_entity.type
_entity.pdbx_description
1 polymer ?
#
loop_
_entity_poly.entity_id
_entity_poly.type
_entity_poly.pdbx_seq_one_letter_code
_entity_poly.pdbx_strand_id
1 'polypeptide(L)'
;MGHISYIHILIVVGIVAAVAVVGRVAFTAIRPPEAPKSTAFARYRSIVRKFLRIGFTIPLVAYAVSLGAGFIETARLNGGESADAWAAARTVFGAIGTVGLVVVPLLALIAAERVIRRFSVPVATLAARSVTTLVATPLLVVAAIVAAAALTTTAGALVIDDASADFAFQRQPGSYWLALAILAATAVLTIVTVRLAISRGDLDETGPSDNWTRSGVATRAVALFVGGASMTWFFALGAFSNVGWGYRDADAPARRGWEWVESAHVLGLSQFLQGVAMVLIIVAFVTCANPPVKIPRAVVSAVSA
;
A
#
# COMPACT_ATOMS: atom_id res chain seq x y z
N MET A 1 24.68 27.36 4.73
CA MET A 1 23.59 27.26 3.74
C MET A 1 23.05 25.84 3.79
N GLY A 2 21.83 25.67 4.29
CA GLY A 2 21.25 24.35 4.53
C GLY A 2 20.95 23.65 3.21
N HIS A 3 21.68 22.59 2.92
CA HIS A 3 21.26 21.62 1.91
C HIS A 3 19.95 21.00 2.41
N ILE A 4 18.81 21.58 2.02
CA ILE A 4 17.57 20.79 1.90
C ILE A 4 17.95 19.71 0.89
N SER A 5 18.33 18.53 1.39
CA SER A 5 18.82 17.48 0.52
C SER A 5 17.72 17.16 -0.47
N TYR A 6 18.09 16.91 -1.73
CA TYR A 6 17.16 16.53 -2.80
C TYR A 6 16.18 15.43 -2.35
N ILE A 7 16.61 14.58 -1.41
CA ILE A 7 15.85 13.53 -0.73
C ILE A 7 14.63 14.10 0.01
N HIS A 8 14.75 15.20 0.76
CA HIS A 8 13.61 15.83 1.45
C HIS A 8 12.58 16.38 0.47
N ILE A 9 13.02 16.98 -0.64
CA ILE A 9 12.12 17.47 -1.69
C ILE A 9 11.41 16.30 -2.37
N LEU A 10 12.12 15.21 -2.69
CA LEU A 10 11.53 14.00 -3.28
C LEU A 10 10.58 13.28 -2.33
N ILE A 11 10.87 13.25 -1.03
CA ILE A 11 9.97 12.72 0.00
C ILE A 11 8.72 13.58 0.11
N VAL A 12 8.86 14.91 0.20
CA VAL A 12 7.71 15.82 0.29
C VAL A 12 6.86 15.78 -0.99
N VAL A 13 7.48 15.82 -2.17
CA VAL A 13 6.79 15.69 -3.46
C VAL A 13 6.14 14.32 -3.59
N GLY A 14 6.81 13.24 -3.16
CA GLY A 14 6.27 11.89 -3.13
C GLY A 14 5.06 11.75 -2.19
N ILE A 15 5.13 12.37 -1.00
CA ILE A 15 4.03 12.42 -0.03
C ILE A 15 2.87 13.26 -0.57
N VAL A 16 3.13 14.44 -1.13
CA VAL A 16 2.11 15.30 -1.73
C VAL A 16 1.46 14.62 -2.93
N ALA A 17 2.23 13.95 -3.78
CA ALA A 17 1.71 13.16 -4.89
C ALA A 17 0.91 11.95 -4.39
N ALA A 18 1.36 11.26 -3.34
CA ALA A 18 0.62 10.17 -2.73
C ALA A 18 -0.69 10.66 -2.10
N VAL A 19 -0.68 11.78 -1.38
CA VAL A 19 -1.89 12.42 -0.80
C VAL A 19 -2.82 12.91 -1.90
N ALA A 20 -2.30 13.51 -2.97
CA ALA A 20 -3.08 13.96 -4.12
C ALA A 20 -3.68 12.77 -4.90
N VAL A 21 -2.94 11.68 -5.04
CA VAL A 21 -3.40 10.44 -5.69
C VAL A 21 -4.43 9.73 -4.81
N VAL A 22 -4.18 9.56 -3.51
CA VAL A 22 -5.12 8.94 -2.56
C VAL A 22 -6.35 9.82 -2.37
N GLY A 23 -6.19 11.14 -2.32
CA GLY A 23 -7.29 12.10 -2.37
C GLY A 23 -8.09 11.95 -3.66
N ARG A 24 -7.42 11.91 -4.82
CA ARG A 24 -8.07 11.62 -6.09
C ARG A 24 -8.76 10.25 -6.06
N VAL A 25 -8.18 9.19 -5.51
CA VAL A 25 -8.82 7.87 -5.34
C VAL A 25 -10.10 8.00 -4.52
N ALA A 26 -10.05 8.69 -3.38
CA ALA A 26 -11.20 8.92 -2.52
C ALA A 26 -12.31 9.75 -3.21
N PHE A 27 -11.94 10.66 -4.13
CA PHE A 27 -12.87 11.59 -4.78
C PHE A 27 -13.31 11.22 -6.22
N THR A 28 -12.48 10.57 -7.04
CA THR A 28 -12.78 10.20 -8.45
C THR A 28 -13.39 8.83 -8.59
N ALA A 29 -13.28 7.95 -7.59
CA ALA A 29 -14.10 6.74 -7.51
C ALA A 29 -15.62 7.04 -7.48
N ILE A 30 -16.02 8.32 -7.32
CA ILE A 30 -17.40 8.78 -7.07
C ILE A 30 -18.22 9.00 -8.36
N ARG A 31 -17.62 9.26 -9.54
CA ARG A 31 -18.40 9.51 -10.78
C ARG A 31 -18.30 8.35 -11.76
N PRO A 32 -19.35 7.50 -11.87
CA PRO A 32 -19.46 6.53 -12.95
C PRO A 32 -19.42 7.21 -14.32
N PRO A 33 -18.80 6.61 -15.34
CA PRO A 33 -19.08 7.00 -16.72
C PRO A 33 -20.51 6.62 -17.15
N GLU A 34 -21.10 5.58 -16.55
CA GLU A 34 -22.42 5.06 -16.91
C GLU A 34 -23.33 4.82 -15.70
N ALA A 35 -24.63 5.01 -15.89
CA ALA A 35 -25.65 4.69 -14.90
C ALA A 35 -25.69 3.16 -14.64
N PRO A 36 -25.83 2.73 -13.38
CA PRO A 36 -25.90 1.30 -13.05
C PRO A 36 -27.12 0.65 -13.70
N LYS A 37 -26.96 -0.57 -14.25
CA LYS A 37 -28.01 -1.27 -15.01
C LYS A 37 -29.14 -1.82 -14.14
N SER A 38 -28.90 -1.99 -12.83
CA SER A 38 -29.92 -2.45 -11.87
C SER A 38 -29.87 -1.69 -10.55
N THR A 39 -31.00 -1.59 -9.86
CA THR A 39 -31.13 -0.99 -8.53
C THR A 39 -30.33 -1.75 -7.46
N ALA A 40 -30.26 -3.08 -7.57
CA ALA A 40 -29.45 -3.93 -6.71
C ALA A 40 -27.95 -3.63 -6.88
N PHE A 41 -27.48 -3.49 -8.12
CA PHE A 41 -26.08 -3.13 -8.41
C PHE A 41 -25.76 -1.70 -7.98
N ALA A 42 -26.67 -0.75 -8.18
CA ALA A 42 -26.55 0.62 -7.68
C ALA A 42 -26.36 0.67 -6.16
N ARG A 43 -27.17 -0.11 -5.42
CA ARG A 43 -27.07 -0.22 -3.96
C ARG A 43 -25.76 -0.85 -3.53
N TYR A 44 -25.36 -1.97 -4.13
CA TYR A 44 -24.07 -2.61 -3.87
C TYR A 44 -22.91 -1.62 -4.06
N ARG A 45 -22.89 -0.93 -5.21
CA ARG A 45 -21.87 0.07 -5.53
C ARG A 45 -21.82 1.20 -4.49
N SER A 46 -22.98 1.70 -4.06
CA SER A 46 -23.06 2.75 -3.03
C SER A 46 -22.45 2.30 -1.71
N ILE A 47 -22.66 1.04 -1.31
CA ILE A 47 -22.14 0.48 -0.06
C ILE A 47 -20.62 0.33 -0.17
N VAL A 48 -20.10 -0.33 -1.21
CA VAL A 48 -18.65 -0.50 -1.38
C VAL A 48 -17.94 0.84 -1.43
N ARG A 49 -18.50 1.84 -2.14
CA ARG A 49 -17.97 3.22 -2.16
C ARG A 49 -17.95 3.86 -0.79
N LYS A 50 -19.04 3.77 -0.03
CA LYS A 50 -19.12 4.36 1.32
C LYS A 50 -18.05 3.75 2.24
N PHE A 51 -17.93 2.43 2.24
CA PHE A 51 -16.94 1.72 3.04
C PHE A 51 -15.52 2.06 2.62
N LEU A 52 -15.19 2.02 1.33
CA LEU A 52 -13.86 2.40 0.84
C LEU A 52 -13.53 3.86 1.15
N ARG A 53 -14.49 4.79 1.00
CA ARG A 53 -14.27 6.20 1.34
C ARG A 53 -13.89 6.34 2.81
N ILE A 54 -14.63 5.69 3.72
CA ILE A 54 -14.29 5.68 5.14
C ILE A 54 -12.92 5.04 5.35
N GLY A 55 -12.67 3.91 4.68
CA GLY A 55 -11.43 3.14 4.82
C GLY A 55 -10.18 3.88 4.36
N PHE A 56 -10.28 4.77 3.37
CA PHE A 56 -9.19 5.67 2.96
C PHE A 56 -9.14 6.97 3.76
N THR A 57 -10.28 7.50 4.21
CA THR A 57 -10.33 8.78 4.93
C THR A 57 -9.67 8.69 6.30
N ILE A 58 -9.96 7.63 7.07
CA ILE A 58 -9.40 7.43 8.42
C ILE A 58 -7.85 7.46 8.42
N PRO A 59 -7.15 6.63 7.64
CA PRO A 59 -5.69 6.63 7.63
C PRO A 59 -5.12 7.92 7.05
N LEU A 60 -5.78 8.56 6.08
CA LEU A 60 -5.31 9.83 5.52
C LEU A 60 -5.39 10.98 6.54
N VAL A 61 -6.46 11.04 7.33
CA VAL A 61 -6.58 11.99 8.44
C VAL A 61 -5.52 11.70 9.51
N ALA A 62 -5.33 10.44 9.89
CA ALA A 62 -4.29 10.06 10.85
C ALA A 62 -2.89 10.47 10.36
N TYR A 63 -2.58 10.23 9.08
CA TYR A 63 -1.31 10.64 8.49
C TYR A 63 -1.12 12.16 8.51
N ALA A 64 -2.16 12.94 8.19
CA ALA A 64 -2.11 14.40 8.28
C ALA A 64 -1.86 14.90 9.71
N VAL A 65 -2.51 14.28 10.70
CA VAL A 65 -2.27 14.58 12.13
C VAL A 65 -0.83 14.25 12.53
N SER A 66 -0.29 13.12 12.05
CA SER A 66 1.11 12.75 12.30
C SER A 66 2.09 13.76 11.74
N LEU A 67 1.85 14.30 10.54
CA LEU A 67 2.69 15.33 9.95
C LEU A 67 2.62 16.62 10.78
N GLY A 68 1.41 17.04 11.16
CA GLY A 68 1.20 18.21 12.02
C GLY A 68 1.94 18.08 13.37
N ALA A 69 1.86 16.91 14.01
CA ALA A 69 2.59 16.62 15.24
C ALA A 69 4.11 16.73 15.05
N GLY A 70 4.66 16.23 13.95
CA GLY A 70 6.09 16.35 13.64
C GLY A 70 6.56 17.79 13.40
N PHE A 71 5.73 18.64 12.79
CA PHE A 71 6.04 20.06 12.64
C PHE A 71 6.08 20.77 14.00
N ILE A 72 5.12 20.47 14.89
CA ILE A 72 5.05 21.07 16.23
C ILE A 72 6.22 20.60 17.09
N GLU A 73 6.55 19.30 17.05
CA GLU A 73 7.71 18.71 17.72
C GLU A 73 9.00 19.44 17.31
N THR A 74 9.24 19.59 16.01
CA THR A 74 10.43 20.26 15.47
C THR A 74 10.48 21.74 15.88
N ALA A 75 9.33 22.43 15.85
CA ALA A 75 9.26 23.83 16.26
C ALA A 75 9.54 24.02 17.77
N ARG A 76 9.13 23.07 18.62
CA ARG A 76 9.34 23.14 20.08
C ARG A 76 10.73 22.68 20.54
N LEU A 77 11.35 21.73 19.83
CA LEU A 77 12.77 21.39 20.05
C LEU A 77 13.68 22.60 19.83
N ASN A 78 13.33 23.50 18.91
CA ASN A 78 14.02 24.78 18.72
C ASN A 78 13.67 25.83 19.80
N GLY A 79 12.68 25.56 20.66
CA GLY A 79 12.16 26.47 21.69
C GLY A 79 12.35 26.03 23.14
N GLY A 80 12.97 24.86 23.40
CA GLY A 80 13.35 24.40 24.74
C GLY A 80 12.26 23.74 25.60
N GLU A 81 11.07 23.45 25.06
CA GLU A 81 10.01 22.72 25.77
C GLU A 81 10.07 21.20 25.49
N SER A 82 9.66 20.39 26.48
CA SER A 82 9.62 18.91 26.37
C SER A 82 8.71 18.45 25.22
N ALA A 83 9.30 17.76 24.25
CA ALA A 83 8.65 17.35 22.99
C ALA A 83 7.89 16.01 23.06
N ASP A 84 7.88 15.36 24.22
CA ASP A 84 7.53 13.93 24.37
C ASP A 84 6.09 13.59 23.96
N ALA A 85 5.11 14.45 24.29
CA ALA A 85 3.71 14.21 23.92
C ALA A 85 3.48 14.27 22.40
N TRP A 86 4.21 15.15 21.70
CA TRP A 86 4.11 15.29 20.25
C TRP A 86 4.85 14.16 19.52
N ALA A 87 5.97 13.69 20.08
CA ALA A 87 6.68 12.51 19.60
C ALA A 87 5.82 11.23 19.68
N ALA A 88 5.11 11.06 20.80
CA ALA A 88 4.17 9.94 20.98
C ALA A 88 3.00 10.02 19.98
N ALA A 89 2.39 11.21 19.82
CA ALA A 89 1.33 11.42 18.85
C ALA A 89 1.79 11.16 17.41
N ARG A 90 2.97 11.67 17.02
CA ARG A 90 3.57 11.42 15.71
C ARG A 90 3.77 9.93 15.46
N THR A 91 4.29 9.19 16.44
CA THR A 91 4.51 7.75 16.30
C THR A 91 3.20 6.99 16.11
N VAL A 92 2.20 7.24 16.97
CA VAL A 92 0.91 6.53 16.93
C VAL A 92 0.14 6.86 15.65
N PHE A 93 -0.04 8.15 15.35
CA PHE A 93 -0.78 8.58 14.16
C PHE A 93 -0.02 8.28 12.87
N GLY A 94 1.32 8.29 12.90
CA GLY A 94 2.16 7.90 11.77
C GLY A 94 2.03 6.41 11.45
N ALA A 95 1.98 5.55 12.48
CA ALA A 95 1.70 4.13 12.32
C ALA A 95 0.28 3.89 11.78
N ILE A 96 -0.75 4.53 12.37
CA ILE A 96 -2.13 4.41 11.90
C ILE A 96 -2.27 4.91 10.46
N GLY A 97 -1.61 6.02 10.11
CA GLY A 97 -1.63 6.56 8.76
C GLY A 97 -0.97 5.63 7.76
N THR A 98 0.29 5.25 8.01
CA THR A 98 1.10 4.45 7.08
C THR A 98 0.55 3.04 6.92
N VAL A 99 0.29 2.33 8.03
CA VAL A 99 -0.25 0.96 8.00
C VAL A 99 -1.71 0.96 7.58
N GLY A 100 -2.48 1.92 8.08
CA GLY A 100 -3.91 1.98 7.84
C GLY A 100 -4.25 2.27 6.38
N LEU A 101 -3.38 2.95 5.62
CA LEU A 101 -3.58 3.24 4.20
C LEU A 101 -3.79 1.99 3.33
N VAL A 102 -3.30 0.82 3.77
CA VAL A 102 -3.49 -0.46 3.07
C VAL A 102 -4.43 -1.40 3.84
N VAL A 103 -4.31 -1.46 5.17
CA VAL A 103 -5.08 -2.38 6.01
C VAL A 103 -6.55 -1.96 6.12
N VAL A 104 -6.83 -0.67 6.38
CA VAL A 104 -8.20 -0.21 6.62
C VAL A 104 -9.06 -0.30 5.36
N PRO A 105 -8.59 0.07 4.14
CA PRO A 105 -9.35 -0.16 2.91
C PRO A 105 -9.63 -1.65 2.63
N LEU A 106 -8.69 -2.55 2.94
CA LEU A 106 -8.93 -4.00 2.83
C LEU A 106 -10.02 -4.47 3.80
N LEU A 107 -9.97 -4.03 5.07
CA LEU A 107 -11.03 -4.31 6.03
C LEU A 107 -12.38 -3.73 5.59
N ALA A 108 -12.37 -2.55 4.98
CA ALA A 108 -13.57 -1.92 4.44
C ALA A 108 -14.17 -2.72 3.26
N LEU A 109 -13.34 -3.27 2.38
CA LEU A 109 -13.80 -4.19 1.33
C LEU A 109 -14.44 -5.45 1.92
N ILE A 110 -13.80 -6.07 2.90
CA ILE A 110 -14.34 -7.27 3.59
C ILE A 110 -15.68 -6.94 4.27
N ALA A 111 -15.76 -5.80 4.97
CA ALA A 111 -16.98 -5.36 5.63
C ALA A 111 -18.10 -5.11 4.63
N ALA A 112 -17.82 -4.43 3.51
CA ALA A 112 -18.78 -4.20 2.45
C ALA A 112 -19.30 -5.53 1.86
N GLU A 113 -18.40 -6.46 1.54
CA GLU A 113 -18.74 -7.79 1.04
C GLU A 113 -19.66 -8.54 2.01
N ARG A 114 -19.34 -8.55 3.32
CA ARG A 114 -20.14 -9.23 4.35
C ARG A 114 -21.49 -8.58 4.62
N VAL A 115 -21.57 -7.24 4.63
CA VAL A 115 -22.84 -6.52 4.82
C VAL A 115 -23.80 -6.85 3.69
N ILE A 116 -23.31 -6.90 2.45
CA ILE A 116 -24.17 -7.09 1.28
C ILE A 116 -24.63 -8.56 1.15
N ARG A 117 -23.81 -9.54 1.57
CA ARG A 117 -24.20 -10.98 1.56
C ARG A 117 -25.44 -11.31 2.38
N ARG A 118 -25.78 -10.50 3.38
CA ARG A 118 -27.01 -10.70 4.16
C ARG A 118 -28.29 -10.41 3.37
N PHE A 119 -28.19 -9.82 2.18
CA PHE A 119 -29.33 -9.27 1.44
C PHE A 119 -29.48 -9.81 0.01
N SER A 120 -28.63 -10.73 -0.46
CA SER A 120 -28.71 -11.22 -1.83
C SER A 120 -29.32 -12.61 -1.97
N VAL A 121 -30.39 -12.69 -2.78
CA VAL A 121 -30.92 -13.94 -3.32
C VAL A 121 -29.96 -14.38 -4.43
N PRO A 122 -29.46 -15.63 -4.45
CA PRO A 122 -28.56 -16.10 -5.49
C PRO A 122 -29.27 -16.04 -6.85
N VAL A 123 -28.87 -15.09 -7.70
CA VAL A 123 -29.31 -15.03 -9.09
C VAL A 123 -28.55 -16.12 -9.84
N ALA A 124 -29.30 -16.96 -10.55
CA ALA A 124 -28.83 -18.20 -11.14
C ALA A 124 -27.60 -18.05 -12.06
N THR A 125 -26.70 -19.03 -11.94
CA THR A 125 -25.76 -19.53 -12.96
C THR A 125 -24.79 -18.52 -13.58
N LEU A 126 -23.85 -18.01 -12.78
CA LEU A 126 -22.58 -17.51 -13.31
C LEU A 126 -21.49 -18.56 -13.10
N ALA A 127 -20.82 -18.96 -14.18
CA ALA A 127 -19.78 -19.98 -14.18
C ALA A 127 -18.72 -19.74 -13.08
N ALA A 128 -18.24 -20.80 -12.45
CA ALA A 128 -17.19 -20.72 -11.44
C ALA A 128 -15.99 -19.93 -11.99
N ARG A 129 -15.57 -18.89 -11.27
CA ARG A 129 -14.41 -18.06 -11.62
C ARG A 129 -13.25 -18.33 -10.68
N SER A 130 -12.04 -18.43 -11.22
CA SER A 130 -10.80 -18.57 -10.47
C SER A 130 -10.12 -17.21 -10.27
N VAL A 131 -9.08 -17.17 -9.43
CA VAL A 131 -8.28 -15.94 -9.20
C VAL A 131 -7.76 -15.36 -10.52
N THR A 132 -7.28 -16.23 -11.43
CA THR A 132 -6.75 -15.84 -12.73
C THR A 132 -7.82 -15.39 -13.71
N THR A 133 -9.12 -15.65 -13.47
CA THR A 133 -10.20 -15.07 -14.27
C THR A 133 -10.72 -13.76 -13.70
N LEU A 134 -10.54 -13.51 -12.41
CA LEU A 134 -10.95 -12.24 -11.75
C LEU A 134 -9.88 -11.15 -11.82
N VAL A 135 -8.60 -11.51 -11.75
CA VAL A 135 -7.48 -10.56 -11.71
C VAL A 135 -6.64 -10.67 -12.98
N ALA A 136 -6.09 -9.55 -13.44
CA ALA A 136 -5.14 -9.54 -14.55
C ALA A 136 -3.85 -10.28 -14.15
N THR A 137 -3.40 -11.23 -14.97
CA THR A 137 -2.18 -12.01 -14.71
C THR A 137 -0.95 -11.14 -14.46
N PRO A 138 -0.72 -10.03 -15.19
CA PRO A 138 0.41 -9.14 -14.91
C PRO A 138 0.39 -8.58 -13.48
N LEU A 139 -0.78 -8.25 -12.93
CA LEU A 139 -0.90 -7.73 -11.57
C LEU A 139 -0.54 -8.80 -10.52
N LEU A 140 -0.92 -10.06 -10.76
CA LEU A 140 -0.53 -11.18 -9.90
C LEU A 140 0.99 -11.42 -9.94
N VAL A 141 1.60 -11.31 -11.13
CA VAL A 141 3.06 -11.43 -11.30
C VAL A 141 3.78 -10.29 -10.56
N VAL A 142 3.34 -9.05 -10.73
CA VAL A 142 3.88 -7.90 -10.00
C VAL A 142 3.74 -8.10 -8.49
N ALA A 143 2.58 -8.53 -8.01
CA ALA A 143 2.36 -8.83 -6.60
C ALA A 143 3.34 -9.87 -6.06
N ALA A 144 3.57 -10.95 -6.80
CA ALA A 144 4.52 -11.99 -6.40
C ALA A 144 5.97 -11.47 -6.37
N ILE A 145 6.40 -10.75 -7.40
CA ILE A 145 7.76 -10.18 -7.48
C ILE A 145 8.01 -9.19 -6.34
N VAL A 146 7.09 -8.26 -6.11
CA VAL A 146 7.22 -7.24 -5.06
C VAL A 146 7.18 -7.88 -3.67
N ALA A 147 6.33 -8.88 -3.45
CA ALA A 147 6.29 -9.60 -2.17
C ALA A 147 7.60 -10.37 -1.92
N ALA A 148 8.15 -11.03 -2.94
CA ALA A 148 9.44 -11.70 -2.85
C ALA A 148 10.57 -10.71 -2.54
N ALA A 149 10.61 -9.58 -3.26
CA ALA A 149 11.60 -8.52 -3.03
C ALA A 149 11.48 -7.92 -1.62
N ALA A 150 10.26 -7.69 -1.14
CA ALA A 150 10.02 -7.22 0.22
C ALA A 150 10.54 -8.21 1.26
N LEU A 151 10.25 -9.51 1.11
CA LEU A 151 10.70 -10.56 2.03
C LEU A 151 12.22 -10.71 2.03
N THR A 152 12.85 -10.82 0.86
CA THR A 152 14.30 -11.01 0.76
C THR A 152 15.06 -9.79 1.28
N THR A 153 14.59 -8.59 0.95
CA THR A 153 15.21 -7.35 1.44
C THR A 153 15.01 -7.20 2.95
N THR A 154 13.84 -7.55 3.49
CA THR A 154 13.60 -7.48 4.94
C THR A 154 14.45 -8.50 5.70
N ALA A 155 14.62 -9.71 5.16
CA ALA A 155 15.52 -10.71 5.74
C ALA A 155 16.97 -10.20 5.75
N GLY A 156 17.43 -9.59 4.65
CA GLY A 156 18.76 -8.96 4.61
C GLY A 156 18.88 -7.78 5.59
N ALA A 157 17.85 -6.95 5.73
CA ALA A 157 17.82 -5.84 6.68
C ALA A 157 17.93 -6.32 8.13
N LEU A 158 17.25 -7.42 8.49
CA LEU A 158 17.36 -8.03 9.82
C LEU A 158 18.79 -8.50 10.13
N VAL A 159 19.45 -9.13 9.16
CA VAL A 159 20.85 -9.58 9.30
C VAL A 159 21.80 -8.38 9.50
N ILE A 160 21.56 -7.30 8.76
CA ILE A 160 22.38 -6.08 8.86
C ILE A 160 22.12 -5.34 10.18
N ASP A 161 20.88 -5.27 10.66
CA ASP A 161 20.51 -4.58 11.91
C ASP A 161 21.13 -5.22 13.17
N ASP A 162 21.32 -6.55 13.13
CA ASP A 162 22.10 -7.27 14.14
C ASP A 162 23.60 -6.98 14.03
N ALA A 163 24.13 -6.86 12.80
CA ALA A 163 25.54 -6.55 12.56
C ALA A 163 25.91 -5.08 12.85
N SER A 164 24.96 -4.16 12.71
CA SER A 164 25.12 -2.70 12.89
C SER A 164 24.85 -2.23 14.33
N ALA A 165 24.74 -3.14 15.29
CA ALA A 165 24.42 -2.87 16.70
C ALA A 165 25.27 -1.78 17.37
N ASP A 166 26.50 -1.59 16.91
CA ASP A 166 27.46 -0.64 17.46
C ASP A 166 27.25 0.80 16.95
N PHE A 167 26.51 0.99 15.85
CA PHE A 167 26.17 2.31 15.33
C PHE A 167 24.93 2.82 16.05
N ALA A 168 25.15 3.49 17.19
CA ALA A 168 24.10 4.06 18.04
C ALA A 168 23.12 5.01 17.32
N PHE A 169 23.45 5.47 16.11
CA PHE A 169 22.72 6.55 15.43
C PHE A 169 21.49 6.13 14.62
N GLN A 170 21.25 4.84 14.31
CA GLN A 170 20.22 4.48 13.31
C GLN A 170 19.49 3.15 13.50
N ARG A 171 19.58 2.53 14.68
CA ARG A 171 18.72 1.37 14.99
C ARG A 171 17.26 1.84 15.03
N GLN A 172 16.41 1.28 14.16
CA GLN A 172 14.95 1.34 14.31
C GLN A 172 14.44 -0.03 14.81
N PRO A 173 14.78 -0.42 16.05
CA PRO A 173 14.42 -1.73 16.55
C PRO A 173 12.89 -1.85 16.58
N GLY A 174 12.37 -2.89 15.92
CA GLY A 174 10.93 -3.16 15.81
C GLY A 174 10.27 -2.71 14.51
N SER A 175 10.91 -1.87 13.68
CA SER A 175 10.32 -1.41 12.42
C SER A 175 10.18 -2.54 11.37
N TYR A 176 11.14 -3.47 11.32
CA TYR A 176 11.11 -4.59 10.37
C TYR A 176 10.06 -5.65 10.71
N TRP A 177 9.89 -5.94 12.00
CA TRP A 177 8.83 -6.84 12.47
C TRP A 177 7.45 -6.27 12.19
N LEU A 178 7.28 -4.96 12.39
CA LEU A 178 6.07 -4.26 11.98
C LEU A 178 5.87 -4.34 10.46
N ALA A 179 6.92 -4.16 9.65
CA ALA A 179 6.86 -4.28 8.19
C ALA A 179 6.43 -5.70 7.74
N LEU A 180 6.99 -6.75 8.35
CA LEU A 180 6.57 -8.14 8.12
C LEU A 180 5.12 -8.38 8.56
N ALA A 181 4.70 -7.82 9.70
CA ALA A 181 3.33 -7.91 10.17
C ALA A 181 2.34 -7.23 9.19
N ILE A 182 2.71 -6.08 8.61
CA ILE A 182 1.93 -5.39 7.55
C ILE A 182 1.83 -6.28 6.31
N LEU A 183 2.95 -6.83 5.83
CA LEU A 183 2.96 -7.72 4.67
C LEU A 183 2.07 -8.95 4.90
N ALA A 184 2.18 -9.59 6.06
CA ALA A 184 1.36 -10.75 6.43
C ALA A 184 -0.12 -10.36 6.55
N ALA A 185 -0.45 -9.27 7.23
CA ALA A 185 -1.82 -8.80 7.41
C ALA A 185 -2.46 -8.47 6.05
N THR A 186 -1.77 -7.71 5.20
CA THR A 186 -2.27 -7.36 3.86
C THR A 186 -2.44 -8.58 2.97
N ALA A 187 -1.52 -9.57 3.04
CA ALA A 187 -1.66 -10.84 2.33
C ALA A 187 -2.94 -11.60 2.76
N VAL A 188 -3.11 -11.79 4.07
CA VAL A 188 -4.28 -12.49 4.64
C VAL A 188 -5.58 -11.79 4.26
N LEU A 189 -5.67 -10.47 4.47
CA LEU A 189 -6.87 -9.69 4.14
C LEU A 189 -7.17 -9.70 2.64
N THR A 190 -6.14 -9.70 1.80
CA THR A 190 -6.30 -9.82 0.34
C THR A 190 -6.84 -11.19 -0.05
N ILE A 191 -6.29 -12.28 0.51
CA ILE A 191 -6.79 -13.64 0.28
C ILE A 191 -8.25 -13.75 0.70
N VAL A 192 -8.61 -13.23 1.88
CA VAL A 192 -9.99 -13.22 2.38
C VAL A 192 -10.90 -12.43 1.42
N THR A 193 -10.50 -11.24 0.99
CA THR A 193 -11.28 -10.40 0.08
C THR A 193 -11.49 -11.08 -1.28
N VAL A 194 -10.43 -11.67 -1.85
CA VAL A 194 -10.51 -12.40 -3.13
C VAL A 194 -11.40 -13.63 -3.00
N ARG A 195 -11.30 -14.39 -1.90
CA ARG A 195 -12.20 -15.53 -1.64
C ARG A 195 -13.66 -15.10 -1.53
N LEU A 196 -13.94 -13.98 -0.87
CA LEU A 196 -15.27 -13.40 -0.78
C LEU A 196 -15.80 -13.00 -2.17
N ALA A 197 -14.96 -12.40 -3.01
CA ALA A 197 -15.29 -12.05 -4.38
C ALA A 197 -15.52 -13.28 -5.29
N ILE A 198 -14.75 -14.37 -5.12
CA ILE A 198 -14.91 -15.63 -5.88
C ILE A 198 -16.23 -16.32 -5.56
N SER A 199 -16.59 -16.42 -4.27
CA SER A 199 -17.87 -17.02 -3.84
C SER A 199 -19.09 -16.12 -4.15
N ARG A 200 -18.80 -15.01 -4.80
CA ARG A 200 -19.54 -13.98 -5.51
C ARG A 200 -20.87 -14.20 -6.22
N GLY A 201 -21.51 -15.37 -6.30
CA GLY A 201 -22.42 -15.83 -7.39
C GLY A 201 -23.47 -14.88 -8.02
N ASP A 202 -23.83 -13.77 -7.37
CA ASP A 202 -24.86 -12.78 -7.75
C ASP A 202 -24.36 -11.55 -8.55
N LEU A 203 -23.11 -11.10 -8.38
CA LEU A 203 -22.55 -9.88 -9.00
C LEU A 203 -21.63 -10.12 -10.23
N ASP A 204 -22.15 -10.57 -11.36
CA ASP A 204 -21.47 -10.31 -12.66
C ASP A 204 -22.50 -9.76 -13.65
N GLU A 205 -22.54 -8.44 -13.81
CA GLU A 205 -23.16 -7.87 -15.00
C GLU A 205 -22.30 -8.31 -16.21
N THR A 206 -22.92 -8.82 -17.26
CA THR A 206 -22.29 -9.18 -18.55
C THR A 206 -21.76 -7.96 -19.31
N GLY A 207 -21.87 -6.76 -18.73
CA GLY A 207 -21.44 -5.49 -19.31
C GLY A 207 -19.97 -5.16 -19.03
N PRO A 208 -19.23 -4.62 -20.01
CA PRO A 208 -17.84 -4.21 -19.86
C PRO A 208 -17.59 -2.94 -19.01
N SER A 209 -18.62 -2.33 -18.38
CA SER A 209 -18.56 -0.89 -18.08
C SER A 209 -18.45 -0.46 -16.62
N ASP A 210 -18.38 -1.36 -15.62
CA ASP A 210 -18.21 -0.88 -14.23
C ASP A 210 -17.10 -1.58 -13.44
N ASN A 211 -16.12 -0.77 -13.06
CA ASN A 211 -14.96 -1.12 -12.21
C ASN A 211 -15.35 -1.67 -10.83
N TRP A 212 -16.63 -1.85 -10.51
CA TRP A 212 -17.14 -2.23 -9.19
C TRP A 212 -17.57 -3.71 -9.11
N THR A 213 -17.49 -4.46 -10.21
CA THR A 213 -17.74 -5.91 -10.28
C THR A 213 -16.81 -6.75 -9.39
N ARG A 214 -17.04 -8.06 -9.29
CA ARG A 214 -16.16 -9.01 -8.54
C ARG A 214 -14.69 -8.90 -8.93
N SER A 215 -14.42 -8.79 -10.23
CA SER A 215 -13.07 -8.60 -10.76
C SER A 215 -12.48 -7.27 -10.31
N GLY A 216 -13.29 -6.22 -10.27
CA GLY A 216 -12.93 -4.93 -9.70
C GLY A 216 -12.56 -5.01 -8.21
N VAL A 217 -13.34 -5.70 -7.38
CA VAL A 217 -13.04 -5.90 -5.95
C VAL A 217 -11.77 -6.73 -5.74
N ALA A 218 -11.64 -7.85 -6.45
CA ALA A 218 -10.44 -8.69 -6.38
C ALA A 218 -9.18 -7.93 -6.82
N THR A 219 -9.27 -7.16 -7.91
CA THR A 219 -8.17 -6.34 -8.42
C THR A 219 -7.78 -5.23 -7.43
N ARG A 220 -8.74 -4.59 -6.76
CA ARG A 220 -8.47 -3.64 -5.67
C ARG A 220 -7.73 -4.26 -4.51
N ALA A 221 -8.16 -5.45 -4.09
CA ALA A 221 -7.52 -6.16 -3.00
C ALA A 221 -6.06 -6.50 -3.34
N VAL A 222 -5.80 -7.04 -4.54
CA VAL A 222 -4.44 -7.33 -5.00
C VAL A 222 -3.61 -6.06 -5.15
N ALA A 223 -4.19 -4.96 -5.65
CA ALA A 223 -3.49 -3.68 -5.72
C ALA A 223 -3.10 -3.15 -4.33
N LEU A 224 -4.00 -3.24 -3.34
CA LEU A 224 -3.68 -2.85 -1.96
C LEU A 224 -2.59 -3.75 -1.34
N PHE A 225 -2.54 -5.03 -1.70
CA PHE A 225 -1.43 -5.91 -1.33
C PHE A 225 -0.10 -5.47 -1.96
N VAL A 226 -0.09 -5.12 -3.26
CA VAL A 226 1.10 -4.55 -3.91
C VAL A 226 1.55 -3.30 -3.16
N GLY A 227 0.62 -2.40 -2.79
CA GLY A 227 0.93 -1.23 -1.99
C GLY A 227 1.58 -1.57 -0.64
N GLY A 228 1.03 -2.53 0.10
CA GLY A 228 1.58 -2.99 1.38
C GLY A 228 2.95 -3.67 1.25
N ALA A 229 3.14 -4.47 0.21
CA ALA A 229 4.42 -5.11 -0.09
C ALA A 229 5.48 -4.09 -0.51
N SER A 230 5.12 -3.11 -1.35
CA SER A 230 6.02 -2.01 -1.72
C SER A 230 6.38 -1.11 -0.53
N MET A 231 5.45 -0.84 0.40
CA MET A 231 5.76 -0.14 1.65
C MET A 231 6.76 -0.93 2.49
N THR A 232 6.55 -2.23 2.66
CA THR A 232 7.47 -3.13 3.37
C THR A 232 8.86 -3.10 2.73
N TRP A 233 8.91 -3.20 1.40
CA TRP A 233 10.15 -3.14 0.63
C TRP A 233 10.88 -1.81 0.78
N PHE A 234 10.15 -0.69 0.71
CA PHE A 234 10.69 0.65 0.92
C PHE A 234 11.37 0.78 2.29
N PHE A 235 10.71 0.35 3.37
CA PHE A 235 11.28 0.41 4.72
C PHE A 235 12.51 -0.49 4.87
N ALA A 236 12.47 -1.70 4.30
CA ALA A 236 13.61 -2.60 4.33
C ALA A 236 14.83 -2.02 3.59
N LEU A 237 14.63 -1.40 2.42
CA LEU A 237 15.70 -0.70 1.68
C LEU A 237 16.24 0.52 2.41
N GLY A 238 15.39 1.17 3.24
CA GLY A 238 15.80 2.24 4.14
C GLY A 238 16.93 1.82 5.08
N ALA A 239 16.89 0.59 5.59
CA ALA A 239 17.93 0.02 6.45
C ALA A 239 19.31 0.01 5.77
N PHE A 240 19.38 -0.50 4.55
CA PHE A 240 20.61 -0.57 3.78
C PHE A 240 21.17 0.82 3.49
N SER A 241 20.31 1.76 3.11
CA SER A 241 20.75 3.13 2.85
C SER A 241 21.26 3.80 4.13
N ASN A 242 20.54 3.65 5.23
CA ASN A 242 20.92 4.21 6.53
C ASN A 242 22.28 3.66 6.96
N VAL A 243 22.44 2.34 6.99
CA VAL A 243 23.70 1.69 7.37
C VAL A 243 24.85 2.13 6.47
N GLY A 244 24.65 2.22 5.14
CA GLY A 244 25.67 2.71 4.23
C GLY A 244 26.10 4.16 4.53
N TRP A 245 25.17 5.05 4.89
CA TRP A 245 25.50 6.41 5.34
C TRP A 245 26.23 6.40 6.68
N GLY A 246 25.82 5.53 7.61
CA GLY A 246 26.48 5.37 8.90
C GLY A 246 27.94 4.96 8.77
N TYR A 247 28.28 4.05 7.83
CA TYR A 247 29.67 3.70 7.54
C TYR A 247 30.46 4.87 6.95
N ARG A 248 29.85 5.64 6.04
CA ARG A 248 30.50 6.77 5.37
C ARG A 248 30.78 7.95 6.32
N ASP A 249 29.87 8.22 7.27
CA ASP A 249 29.94 9.41 8.13
C ASP A 249 30.74 9.17 9.42
N ALA A 250 30.87 7.93 9.88
CA ALA A 250 31.40 7.66 11.21
C ALA A 250 32.93 7.63 11.32
N ASP A 251 33.69 7.65 10.20
CA ASP A 251 35.13 7.29 10.18
C ASP A 251 35.43 6.03 11.02
N ALA A 252 34.39 5.21 11.24
CA ALA A 252 34.41 4.12 12.19
C ALA A 252 35.25 3.02 11.58
N PRO A 253 36.11 2.34 12.37
CA PRO A 253 36.86 1.21 11.87
C PRO A 253 35.84 0.20 11.37
N ALA A 254 35.69 0.12 10.04
CA ALA A 254 34.73 -0.75 9.41
C ALA A 254 34.92 -2.14 10.02
N ARG A 255 33.87 -2.71 10.62
CA ARG A 255 33.93 -4.13 11.00
C ARG A 255 34.26 -4.88 9.72
N ARG A 256 35.45 -5.50 9.67
CA ARG A 256 35.93 -6.30 8.53
C ARG A 256 34.79 -7.18 8.03
N GLY A 257 34.36 -6.99 6.79
CA GLY A 257 33.33 -7.81 6.13
C GLY A 257 32.04 -7.08 5.72
N TRP A 258 31.80 -5.84 6.13
CA TRP A 258 30.61 -5.07 5.74
C TRP A 258 30.88 -3.78 4.95
N GLU A 259 32.16 -3.52 4.63
CA GLU A 259 32.63 -2.40 3.79
C GLU A 259 31.93 -2.33 2.43
N TRP A 260 31.44 -3.47 1.92
CA TRP A 260 30.69 -3.54 0.67
C TRP A 260 29.36 -2.77 0.71
N VAL A 261 28.77 -2.55 1.90
CA VAL A 261 27.51 -1.79 2.08
C VAL A 261 27.74 -0.28 1.91
N GLU A 262 28.94 0.20 2.22
CA GLU A 262 29.35 1.60 2.00
C GLU A 262 29.58 1.91 0.52
N SER A 263 29.76 0.87 -0.31
CA SER A 263 30.01 1.08 -1.73
C SER A 263 28.93 1.97 -2.34
N ALA A 264 29.35 2.98 -3.12
CA ALA A 264 28.44 3.92 -3.79
C ALA A 264 27.37 3.20 -4.61
N HIS A 265 27.65 1.96 -5.05
CA HIS A 265 26.71 1.08 -5.73
C HIS A 265 25.57 0.59 -4.83
N VAL A 266 25.83 0.15 -3.59
CA VAL A 266 24.76 -0.34 -2.68
C VAL A 266 23.91 0.82 -2.17
N LEU A 267 24.54 1.94 -1.83
CA LEU A 267 23.84 3.18 -1.47
C LEU A 267 22.97 3.70 -2.62
N GLY A 268 23.55 3.84 -3.82
CA GLY A 268 22.81 4.30 -5.00
C GLY A 268 21.69 3.35 -5.41
N LEU A 269 21.93 2.04 -5.36
CA LEU A 269 20.93 1.02 -5.70
C LEU A 269 19.78 1.00 -4.70
N SER A 270 20.05 1.05 -3.39
CA SER A 270 19.01 1.06 -2.36
C SER A 270 18.11 2.30 -2.47
N GLN A 271 18.69 3.48 -2.74
CA GLN A 271 17.93 4.72 -2.99
C GLN A 271 17.11 4.65 -4.28
N PHE A 272 17.69 4.13 -5.36
CA PHE A 272 16.96 3.93 -6.61
C PHE A 272 15.75 2.99 -6.41
N LEU A 273 15.96 1.87 -5.73
CA LEU A 273 14.91 0.90 -5.44
C LEU A 273 13.85 1.46 -4.48
N GLN A 274 14.20 2.33 -3.53
CA GLN A 274 13.23 3.07 -2.74
C GLN A 274 12.35 3.97 -3.61
N GLY A 275 12.95 4.66 -4.60
CA GLY A 275 12.20 5.41 -5.61
C GLY A 275 11.23 4.54 -6.39
N VAL A 276 11.67 3.37 -6.84
CA VAL A 276 10.82 2.37 -7.52
C VAL A 276 9.68 1.89 -6.61
N ALA A 277 9.96 1.58 -5.35
CA ALA A 277 8.94 1.17 -4.38
C ALA A 277 7.90 2.27 -4.18
N MET A 278 8.31 3.55 -4.12
CA MET A 278 7.37 4.68 -4.00
C MET A 278 6.48 4.82 -5.24
N VAL A 279 7.04 4.66 -6.44
CA VAL A 279 6.25 4.63 -7.69
C VAL A 279 5.25 3.47 -7.67
N LEU A 280 5.66 2.28 -7.22
CA LEU A 280 4.77 1.12 -7.12
C LEU A 280 3.62 1.34 -6.13
N ILE A 281 3.87 2.00 -4.99
CA ILE A 281 2.82 2.40 -4.04
C ILE A 281 1.78 3.30 -4.74
N ILE A 282 2.23 4.29 -5.50
CA ILE A 282 1.35 5.20 -6.25
C ILE A 282 0.54 4.42 -7.30
N VAL A 283 1.21 3.59 -8.10
CA VAL A 283 0.57 2.75 -9.13
C VAL A 283 -0.45 1.81 -8.50
N ALA A 284 -0.15 1.22 -7.35
CA ALA A 284 -1.07 0.38 -6.59
C ALA A 284 -2.34 1.14 -6.18
N PHE A 285 -2.21 2.34 -5.62
CA PHE A 285 -3.38 3.16 -5.28
C PHE A 285 -4.19 3.59 -6.50
N VAL A 286 -3.53 4.00 -7.60
CA VAL A 286 -4.21 4.33 -8.87
C VAL A 286 -4.97 3.12 -9.42
N THR A 287 -4.34 1.95 -9.41
CA THR A 287 -4.97 0.68 -9.83
C THR A 287 -6.12 0.30 -8.90
N CYS A 288 -6.01 0.56 -7.60
CA CYS A 288 -7.10 0.36 -6.65
C CYS A 288 -8.28 1.33 -6.92
N ALA A 289 -8.02 2.58 -7.29
CA ALA A 289 -9.09 3.50 -7.69
C ALA A 289 -9.78 3.04 -8.98
N ASN A 290 -8.95 2.68 -9.96
CA ASN A 290 -9.33 2.41 -11.33
C ASN A 290 -8.87 0.99 -11.73
N PRO A 291 -9.49 -0.07 -11.19
CA PRO A 291 -9.07 -1.42 -11.52
C PRO A 291 -9.28 -1.66 -13.02
N PRO A 292 -8.28 -2.20 -13.74
CA PRO A 292 -8.46 -2.56 -15.13
C PRO A 292 -9.58 -3.60 -15.27
N VAL A 293 -10.56 -3.33 -16.14
CA VAL A 293 -11.66 -4.25 -16.41
C VAL A 293 -11.13 -5.40 -17.25
N LYS A 294 -11.15 -6.62 -16.69
CA LYS A 294 -10.92 -7.83 -17.48
C LYS A 294 -12.23 -8.21 -18.16
N ILE A 295 -12.36 -7.88 -19.45
CA ILE A 295 -13.51 -8.30 -20.26
C ILE A 295 -13.43 -9.83 -20.39
N PRO A 296 -14.50 -10.59 -20.05
CA PRO A 296 -14.50 -12.04 -20.23
C PRO A 296 -14.27 -12.39 -21.69
N ARG A 297 -13.35 -13.33 -21.99
CA ARG A 297 -13.06 -13.78 -23.36
C ARG A 297 -14.32 -14.25 -24.11
N ALA A 298 -15.30 -14.80 -23.40
CA ALA A 298 -16.59 -15.22 -23.95
C ALA A 298 -17.42 -14.05 -24.52
N VAL A 299 -17.28 -12.85 -23.95
CA VAL A 299 -17.91 -11.62 -24.47
C VAL A 299 -17.15 -11.12 -25.69
N VAL A 300 -15.82 -11.23 -25.69
CA VAL A 300 -14.98 -10.88 -26.86
C VAL A 300 -15.31 -11.77 -28.05
N SER A 301 -15.49 -13.08 -27.83
CA SER A 301 -15.85 -14.03 -28.91
C SER A 301 -17.27 -13.84 -29.44
N ALA A 302 -18.21 -13.36 -28.62
CA ALA A 302 -19.59 -13.09 -29.03
C ALA A 302 -19.76 -11.74 -29.75
N VAL A 303 -18.79 -10.83 -29.62
CA VAL A 303 -18.74 -9.55 -30.35
C VAL A 303 -17.98 -9.68 -31.68
N SER A 304 -17.13 -10.70 -31.81
CA SER A 304 -16.39 -11.03 -33.03
C SER A 304 -17.07 -12.06 -33.93
N ALA A 305 -18.28 -12.50 -33.58
CA ALA A 305 -19.11 -13.43 -34.35
C ALA A 305 -20.36 -12.70 -34.85
#